data_AF-A0AAP0LJF2-F1
#
_entry.id   AF-A0AAP0LJF2-F1
#
_cell.length_a   1.000
_cell.length_b   1.000
_cell.length_c   1.000
_cell.angle_alpha   90.00
_cell.angle_beta   90.00
_cell.angle_gamma   90.00
#
_symmetry.space_group_name_H-M   'P 1'
#
loop_
_entity.id
_entity.type
_entity.pdbx_description
1 polymer ?
#
loop_
_entity_poly.entity_id
_entity_poly.type
_entity_poly.pdbx_seq_one_letter_code
_entity_poly.pdbx_strand_id
1 'polypeptide(L)'
;MTILDVLSTHSTDEEYIADKMEPSWEEAPAIKGAFERFRGKVMELTGIIDGRNLDEGLLNRNGAGVVPYELLKPRSESGVTGMGVPNSISI
;
A
#
# COMPACT_ATOMS: atom_id res chain seq x y z
N MET A 1 8.94 -21.25 -10.65
CA MET A 1 7.90 -20.32 -10.16
C MET A 1 7.93 -20.12 -8.64
N THR A 2 8.57 -20.98 -7.84
CA THR A 2 8.56 -20.91 -6.37
C THR A 2 9.26 -19.68 -5.78
N ILE A 3 10.38 -19.22 -6.36
CA ILE A 3 11.10 -18.05 -5.83
C ILE A 3 10.27 -16.78 -5.95
N LEU A 4 9.67 -16.54 -7.13
CA LEU A 4 8.84 -15.36 -7.34
C LEU A 4 7.62 -15.35 -6.42
N ASP A 5 7.01 -16.52 -6.18
CA ASP A 5 5.87 -16.67 -5.28
C ASP A 5 6.24 -16.27 -3.84
N VAL A 6 7.39 -16.74 -3.35
CA VAL A 6 7.91 -16.38 -2.03
C VAL A 6 8.23 -14.88 -1.96
N LEU A 7 8.90 -14.32 -2.97
CA LEU A 7 9.27 -12.90 -2.98
C LEU A 7 8.06 -11.95 -3.20
N SER A 8 6.92 -12.47 -3.68
CA SER A 8 5.70 -11.69 -3.90
C SER A 8 4.69 -11.85 -2.76
N THR A 9 5.04 -12.58 -1.71
CA THR A 9 4.15 -12.89 -0.59
C THR A 9 4.34 -11.90 0.55
N HIS A 10 3.25 -11.23 0.95
CA HIS A 10 3.23 -10.44 2.17
C HIS A 10 3.11 -11.35 3.41
N SER A 11 3.97 -11.10 4.40
CA SER A 11 3.88 -11.75 5.72
C SER A 11 2.59 -11.36 6.45
N THR A 12 2.10 -12.22 7.36
CA THR A 12 1.00 -11.89 8.28
C THR A 12 1.38 -10.77 9.26
N ASP A 13 2.68 -10.60 9.51
CA ASP A 13 3.21 -9.62 10.46
C ASP A 13 3.73 -8.36 9.75
N GLU A 14 3.46 -8.19 8.45
CA GLU A 14 3.97 -7.08 7.65
C GLU A 14 3.49 -5.72 8.17
N GLU A 15 4.37 -4.73 8.15
CA GLU A 15 4.05 -3.35 8.53
C GLU A 15 4.01 -2.45 7.30
N TYR A 16 2.80 -2.00 6.96
CA TYR A 16 2.57 -1.17 5.79
C TYR A 16 2.84 0.31 6.05
N ILE A 17 3.05 1.03 4.95
CA ILE A 17 3.23 2.47 4.97
C ILE A 17 2.10 3.19 5.69
N ALA A 18 2.49 4.05 6.63
CA ALA A 18 1.57 4.83 7.47
C ALA A 18 0.56 3.99 8.29
N ASP A 19 0.88 2.71 8.56
CA ASP A 19 -0.01 1.82 9.29
C ASP A 19 0.08 2.03 10.80
N LYS A 20 1.28 1.79 11.36
CA LYS A 20 1.56 1.91 12.79
C LYS A 20 2.40 3.15 13.07
N MET A 21 2.03 3.88 14.12
CA MET A 21 2.82 4.98 14.65
C MET A 21 3.80 4.42 15.68
N GLU A 22 5.05 4.85 15.62
CA GLU A 22 6.02 4.56 16.67
C GLU A 22 5.57 5.20 17.99
N PRO A 23 5.53 4.46 19.13
CA PRO A 23 5.04 5.00 20.41
C PRO A 23 5.73 6.29 20.85
N SER A 24 7.05 6.41 20.62
CA SER A 24 7.79 7.64 20.96
C SER A 24 7.34 8.87 20.16
N TRP A 25 6.74 8.69 18.98
CA TRP A 25 6.19 9.79 18.18
C TRP A 25 4.84 10.26 18.71
N GLU A 26 4.07 9.35 19.32
CA GLU A 26 2.78 9.66 19.90
C GLU A 26 2.91 10.60 21.12
N GLU A 27 3.98 10.42 21.89
CA GLU A 27 4.31 11.26 23.06
C GLU A 27 4.68 12.70 22.67
N ALA A 28 5.03 12.95 21.41
CA ALA A 28 5.39 14.26 20.88
C ALA A 28 4.26 14.84 20.00
N PRO A 29 3.44 15.79 20.50
CA PRO A 29 2.24 16.25 19.79
C PRO A 29 2.48 16.76 18.37
N ALA A 30 3.62 17.41 18.13
CA ALA A 30 3.99 17.89 16.80
C ALA A 30 4.27 16.74 15.81
N ILE A 31 4.93 15.68 16.27
CA ILE A 31 5.26 14.50 15.45
C ILE A 31 3.99 13.68 15.22
N LYS A 32 3.20 13.42 16.28
CA LYS A 32 1.89 12.77 16.18
C LYS A 32 1.01 13.43 15.12
N GLY A 33 0.84 14.76 15.19
CA GLY A 33 0.04 15.50 14.22
C GLY A 33 0.62 15.47 12.80
N ALA A 34 1.94 15.38 12.64
CA ALA A 34 2.56 15.21 11.32
C ALA A 34 2.31 13.80 10.75
N PHE A 35 2.43 12.76 11.57
CA PHE A 35 2.16 11.39 11.16
C PHE A 35 0.69 11.18 10.81
N GLU A 36 -0.25 11.73 11.58
CA GLU A 36 -1.69 11.64 11.28
C GLU A 36 -2.03 12.28 9.93
N ARG A 37 -1.44 13.45 9.62
CA ARG A 37 -1.57 14.08 8.29
C ARG A 37 -0.98 13.23 7.18
N PHE A 38 0.19 12.63 7.42
CA PHE A 38 0.82 11.71 6.46
C PHE A 38 -0.06 10.49 6.21
N ARG A 39 -0.54 9.83 7.27
CA ARG A 39 -1.46 8.69 7.21
C ARG A 39 -2.73 9.01 6.45
N GLY A 40 -3.36 10.15 6.72
CA GLY A 40 -4.55 10.59 5.97
C GLY A 40 -4.29 10.66 4.47
N LYS A 41 -3.23 11.37 4.06
CA LYS A 41 -2.84 11.50 2.64
C LYS A 41 -2.50 10.17 1.98
N VAL A 42 -1.83 9.27 2.70
CA VAL A 42 -1.49 7.94 2.17
C VAL A 42 -2.77 7.11 1.98
N MET A 43 -3.70 7.13 2.94
CA MET A 43 -4.96 6.37 2.80
C MET A 43 -5.85 6.90 1.67
N GLU A 44 -5.82 8.20 1.36
CA GLU A 44 -6.51 8.77 0.20
C GLU A 44 -6.03 8.19 -1.14
N LEU A 45 -4.77 7.72 -1.22
CA LEU A 45 -4.22 7.14 -2.45
C LEU A 45 -4.97 5.89 -2.90
N THR A 46 -5.54 5.11 -1.97
CA THR A 46 -6.36 3.94 -2.34
C THR A 46 -7.51 4.37 -3.25
N GLY A 47 -8.29 5.37 -2.85
CA GLY A 47 -9.42 5.86 -3.64
C GLY A 47 -8.99 6.54 -4.95
N ILE A 48 -7.83 7.21 -4.96
CA ILE A 48 -7.27 7.79 -6.19
C ILE A 48 -6.87 6.69 -7.18
N ILE A 49 -6.23 5.62 -6.71
CA ILE A 49 -5.85 4.48 -7.55
C ILE A 49 -7.09 3.76 -8.06
N ASP A 50 -8.10 3.56 -7.23
CA ASP A 50 -9.38 2.97 -7.63
C ASP A 50 -10.05 3.80 -8.74
N GLY A 51 -10.16 5.11 -8.53
CA GLY A 51 -10.72 6.02 -9.54
C GLY A 51 -9.94 5.97 -10.86
N ARG A 52 -8.61 5.92 -10.80
CA ARG A 52 -7.76 5.78 -12.00
C ARG A 52 -7.91 4.42 -12.68
N ASN A 53 -8.13 3.35 -11.93
CA ASN A 53 -8.36 2.03 -12.50
C ASN A 53 -9.74 1.94 -13.18
N LEU A 54 -10.70 2.77 -12.78
CA LEU A 54 -12.03 2.83 -13.41
C LEU A 54 -12.11 3.81 -14.59
N ASP A 55 -11.10 4.65 -14.78
CA ASP A 55 -11.06 5.63 -15.87
C ASP A 55 -10.65 4.97 -17.19
N GLU A 56 -11.61 4.78 -18.09
CA GLU A 56 -11.40 4.19 -19.42
C GLU A 56 -10.47 5.02 -20.32
N GLY A 57 -10.25 6.31 -20.01
CA GLY A 57 -9.28 7.15 -20.68
C GLY A 57 -7.83 6.81 -20.33
N LEU A 58 -7.60 6.08 -19.23
CA LEU A 58 -6.28 5.64 -18.80
C LEU A 58 -6.00 4.21 -19.29
N LEU A 59 -5.42 4.11 -20.47
CA LEU A 59 -5.24 2.84 -21.20
C LEU A 59 -4.24 1.85 -20.56
N ASN A 60 -3.38 2.31 -19.65
CA ASN A 60 -2.32 1.51 -19.02
C ASN A 60 -2.64 1.16 -17.56
N ARG A 61 -3.93 0.92 -17.25
CA ARG A 61 -4.41 0.66 -15.89
C ARG A 61 -4.93 -0.75 -15.68
N ASN A 62 -5.66 -1.28 -16.66
CA ASN A 62 -6.15 -2.66 -16.76
C ASN A 62 -6.60 -2.92 -18.21
N GLY A 63 -6.98 -4.16 -18.51
CA GLY A 63 -7.47 -4.56 -19.81
C GLY A 63 -7.64 -6.06 -19.92
N ALA A 64 -7.91 -6.56 -21.13
CA ALA A 64 -8.07 -8.00 -21.35
C ALA A 64 -6.81 -8.77 -20.91
N GLY A 65 -6.96 -9.60 -19.87
CA GLY A 65 -5.86 -10.38 -19.29
C GLY A 65 -4.89 -9.59 -18.40
N VAL A 66 -5.17 -8.31 -18.12
CA VAL A 66 -4.35 -7.45 -17.26
C VAL A 66 -5.18 -7.02 -16.05
N VAL A 67 -4.77 -7.47 -14.86
CA VAL A 67 -5.39 -7.07 -13.60
C VAL A 67 -5.23 -5.56 -13.37
N PRO A 68 -6.16 -4.92 -12.65
CA PRO A 68 -5.99 -3.54 -12.21
C PRO A 68 -4.63 -3.33 -11.54
N TYR A 69 -3.95 -2.24 -11.91
CA TYR A 69 -2.70 -1.92 -11.25
C TYR A 69 -2.99 -1.36 -9.86
N GLU A 70 -2.58 -2.15 -8.87
CA GLU A 70 -2.83 -1.90 -7.45
C GLU A 70 -1.55 -1.97 -6.62
N LEU A 71 -0.39 -2.20 -7.25
CA LEU A 71 0.91 -2.35 -6.60
C LEU A 71 1.31 -1.20 -5.67
N LEU A 72 0.71 -0.02 -5.85
CA LEU A 72 0.94 1.17 -5.01
C LEU A 72 -0.22 1.50 -4.07
N LYS A 73 -1.21 0.62 -3.91
CA LYS A 73 -2.19 0.76 -2.84
C LYS A 73 -1.46 0.54 -1.51
N PRO A 74 -1.65 1.44 -0.51
CA PRO A 74 -0.86 1.43 0.70
C PRO A 74 -0.92 0.13 1.51
N ARG A 75 -2.10 -0.49 1.62
CA ARG A 75 -2.34 -1.66 2.46
C ARG A 75 -2.69 -2.88 1.63
N SER A 76 -2.39 -4.04 2.19
CA SER A 76 -2.74 -5.36 1.68
C SER A 76 -3.05 -6.32 2.83
N GLU A 77 -3.72 -7.42 2.51
CA GLU A 77 -3.73 -8.62 3.35
C GLU A 77 -2.43 -9.43 3.14
N SER A 78 -2.21 -10.45 3.97
CA SER A 78 -1.11 -11.40 3.81
C SER A 78 -1.28 -12.26 2.55
N GLY A 79 -0.20 -12.70 1.94
CA GLY A 79 -0.23 -13.53 0.74
C GLY A 79 0.22 -12.77 -0.51
N VAL A 80 -0.01 -13.38 -1.69
CA VAL A 80 0.26 -12.78 -2.99
C VAL A 80 -0.97 -12.02 -3.47
N THR A 81 -0.98 -10.71 -3.27
CA THR A 81 -2.19 -9.88 -3.46
C THR A 81 -2.10 -8.91 -4.64
N GLY A 82 -0.89 -8.59 -5.11
CA GLY A 82 -0.68 -7.58 -6.15
C GLY A 82 -0.90 -6.14 -5.67
N MET A 83 -0.89 -5.91 -4.36
CA MET A 83 -1.05 -4.61 -3.72
C MET A 83 -0.34 -4.56 -2.36
N GLY A 84 -0.26 -3.37 -1.74
CA GLY A 84 0.38 -3.18 -0.44
C GLY A 84 1.80 -2.65 -0.56
N VAL A 85 2.11 -1.61 0.20
CA VAL A 85 3.44 -0.99 0.23
C VAL A 85 4.02 -1.16 1.64
N PRO A 86 5.00 -2.07 1.84
CA PRO A 86 5.70 -2.22 3.11
C PRO A 86 6.46 -0.94 3.50
N ASN A 87 6.67 -0.75 4.81
CA ASN A 87 7.49 0.36 5.32
C ASN A 87 8.99 0.21 4.99
N SER A 88 9.46 -1.00 4.70
CA SER A 88 10.87 -1.31 4.51
C SER A 88 11.07 -2.35 3.41
N ILE A 89 12.33 -2.64 3.06
CA ILE A 89 12.67 -3.76 2.19
C ILE A 89 12.65 -5.02 3.05
N SER A 90 11.47 -5.63 3.19
CA SER A 90 11.22 -6.83 4.00
C SER A 90 11.37 -8.13 3.20
N ILE A 91 11.35 -8.07 1.86
CA ILE A 91 11.59 -9.18 0.94
C ILE A 91 12.03 -8.69 -0.45
#